data_AF-A0A6B3I4K5-F1
#
_entry.id   AF-A0A6B3I4K5-F1
#
_cell.length_a   1.000
_cell.length_b   1.000
_cell.length_c   1.000
_cell.angle_alpha   90.00
_cell.angle_beta   90.00
_cell.angle_gamma   90.00
#
_symmetry.space_group_name_H-M   'P 1'
#
loop_
_entity.id
_entity.type
_entity.pdbx_description
1 polymer ?
#
loop_
_entity_poly.entity_id
_entity_poly.type
_entity_poly.pdbx_seq_one_letter_code
_entity_poly.pdbx_strand_id
1 'polypeptide(L)' 'PLARTREYVEIVRKAMTRERLSYEGQHWTLPLPGGPGKPIKLTVHPEREHIPLYIAAIGPKNLEQTGEIADGA' A
#
# COMPACT_ATOMS: atom_id res chain seq x y z
N PRO A 1 -1.08 -13.43 -6.38
CA PRO A 1 -2.37 -13.02 -5.74
C PRO A 1 -2.23 -12.46 -4.31
N LEU A 2 -1.33 -12.98 -3.47
CA LEU A 2 -1.08 -12.42 -2.13
C LEU A 2 -0.06 -11.28 -2.15
N ALA A 3 1.10 -11.53 -2.80
CA ALA A 3 2.19 -10.56 -2.93
C ALA A 3 1.74 -9.22 -3.51
N ARG A 4 0.93 -9.21 -4.58
CA ARG A 4 0.37 -7.97 -5.15
C ARG A 4 -0.40 -7.13 -4.13
N THR A 5 -1.20 -7.75 -3.28
CA THR A 5 -1.98 -7.06 -2.23
C THR A 5 -1.05 -6.55 -1.14
N ARG A 6 -0.04 -7.32 -0.75
CA ARG A 6 0.98 -6.89 0.21
C ARG A 6 1.70 -5.64 -0.27
N GLU A 7 2.22 -5.66 -1.49
CA GLU A 7 2.87 -4.49 -2.08
C GLU A 7 1.93 -3.28 -2.17
N TYR A 8 0.64 -3.51 -2.48
CA TYR A 8 -0.34 -2.42 -2.52
C TYR A 8 -0.57 -1.80 -1.13
N VAL A 9 -0.66 -2.61 -0.08
CA VAL A 9 -0.77 -2.13 1.31
C VAL A 9 0.46 -1.32 1.70
N GLU A 10 1.67 -1.79 1.35
CA GLU A 10 2.91 -1.04 1.58
C GLU A 10 2.91 0.32 0.87
N ILE A 11 2.45 0.38 -0.40
CA ILE A 11 2.30 1.62 -1.15
C ILE A 11 1.32 2.57 -0.46
N VAL A 12 0.16 2.08 -0.01
CA VAL A 12 -0.83 2.89 0.71
C VAL A 12 -0.25 3.44 2.01
N ARG A 13 0.42 2.60 2.81
CA ARG A 13 1.07 3.03 4.06
C ARG A 13 2.18 4.07 3.78
N LYS A 14 3.01 3.86 2.77
CA LYS A 14 4.05 4.82 2.35
C LYS A 14 3.45 6.15 1.88
N ALA A 15 2.32 6.13 1.17
CA ALA A 15 1.64 7.36 0.76
C ALA A 15 1.18 8.17 1.98
N MET A 16 0.69 7.51 3.03
CA MET A 16 0.23 8.16 4.25
C MET A 16 1.33 8.86 5.06
N THR A 17 2.61 8.48 4.89
CA THR A 17 3.74 9.20 5.52
C THR A 17 3.99 10.58 4.89
N ARG A 18 3.37 10.85 3.73
CA ARG A 18 3.54 12.08 2.94
C ARG A 18 4.95 12.30 2.40
N GLU A 19 5.80 11.28 2.42
CA GLU A 19 7.05 11.29 1.66
C GLU A 19 6.77 11.25 0.16
N ARG A 20 7.78 11.53 -0.67
CA ARG A 20 7.65 11.32 -2.11
C ARG A 20 7.50 9.82 -2.37
N LEU A 21 6.38 9.44 -2.98
CA LEU A 21 6.05 8.06 -3.25
C LEU A 21 6.89 7.51 -4.41
N SER A 22 7.84 6.66 -4.07
CA SER A 22 8.53 5.75 -4.97
C SER A 22 8.34 4.31 -4.47
N TYR A 23 8.30 3.34 -5.37
CA TYR A 23 8.16 1.94 -5.00
C TYR A 23 8.76 1.05 -6.08
N GLU A 24 9.53 0.04 -5.68
CA GLU A 24 10.18 -0.93 -6.58
C GLU A 24 9.88 -2.34 -6.06
N GLY A 25 8.66 -2.81 -6.33
CA GLY A 25 8.22 -4.16 -6.00
C GLY A 25 8.22 -5.10 -7.21
N GLN A 26 7.87 -6.35 -6.96
CA GLN A 26 7.75 -7.36 -8.00
C GLN A 26 6.52 -7.10 -8.90
N HIS A 27 5.45 -6.54 -8.35
CA HIS A 27 4.19 -6.30 -9.06
C HIS A 27 3.98 -4.82 -9.40
N TRP A 28 4.52 -3.91 -8.59
CA TRP A 28 4.34 -2.47 -8.78
C TRP A 28 5.68 -1.74 -8.85
N THR A 29 5.80 -0.82 -9.81
CA THR A 29 6.91 0.13 -9.87
C THR A 29 6.37 1.54 -10.04
N LEU A 30 6.71 2.43 -9.11
CA LEU A 30 6.22 3.81 -9.03
C LEU A 30 7.40 4.78 -8.94
N PRO A 31 7.42 5.85 -9.78
CA PRO A 31 6.52 6.10 -10.90
C PRO A 31 6.71 5.05 -12.01
N LEU A 32 5.75 4.95 -12.93
CA LEU A 32 5.80 4.00 -14.05
C LEU A 32 7.11 4.19 -14.85
N PRO A 33 7.97 3.15 -14.97
CA PRO A 33 9.21 3.25 -15.74
C PRO A 33 8.97 3.62 -17.20
N GLY A 34 9.76 4.56 -17.73
CA GLY A 34 9.61 5.05 -19.10
C GLY A 34 8.38 5.95 -19.34
N GLY A 35 7.54 6.16 -18.31
CA GLY A 35 6.41 7.08 -18.36
C GLY A 35 6.79 8.52 -17.96
N PRO A 36 5.90 9.50 -18.17
CA PRO A 36 6.13 10.90 -17.80
C PRO A 36 5.97 11.17 -16.29
N GLY A 37 5.62 10.15 -15.51
CA GLY A 37 5.31 10.27 -14.09
C GLY A 37 6.51 10.68 -13.24
N LYS A 38 6.24 11.39 -12.14
CA LYS A 38 7.24 11.74 -11.12
C LYS A 38 6.75 11.24 -9.76
N PRO A 39 7.65 10.96 -8.79
CA PRO A 39 7.24 10.71 -7.41
C PRO A 39 6.42 11.89 -6.87
N ILE A 40 5.19 11.60 -6.42
CA ILE A 40 4.28 12.60 -5.82
C ILE A 40 4.16 12.38 -4.32
N LYS A 41 3.71 13.41 -3.61
CA LYS A 41 3.39 13.32 -2.17
C LYS A 41 1.95 13.75 -1.94
N LEU A 42 1.33 13.19 -0.89
CA LEU A 42 0.02 13.60 -0.43
C LEU A 42 0.04 15.08 0.00
N THR A 43 -0.87 15.88 -0.58
CA THR A 43 -0.99 17.32 -0.32
C THR A 43 -1.77 17.57 0.97
N VAL A 44 -2.80 16.77 1.24
CA VAL A 44 -3.58 16.81 2.48
C VAL A 44 -2.83 16.16 3.66
N HIS A 45 -3.14 16.60 4.87
CA HIS A 45 -2.60 16.02 6.10
C HIS A 45 -3.57 14.96 6.63
N PRO A 46 -3.12 13.72 6.90
CA PRO A 46 -3.94 12.75 7.60
C PRO A 46 -4.37 13.28 8.97
N GLU A 47 -5.63 13.10 9.33
CA GLU A 47 -6.17 13.49 10.66
C GLU A 47 -5.63 12.61 11.81
N ARG A 48 -4.94 11.52 11.48
CA ARG A 48 -4.31 10.60 12.43
C ARG A 48 -3.06 9.99 11.80
N GLU A 49 -2.08 9.67 12.64
CA GLU A 49 -0.81 9.05 12.22
C GLU A 49 -1.02 7.67 11.58
N HIS A 50 -1.92 6.86 12.16
CA HIS A 50 -2.26 5.54 11.65
C HIS A 50 -3.72 5.46 11.19
N ILE A 51 -3.92 5.24 9.90
CA ILE A 51 -5.25 4.99 9.31
C ILE A 51 -5.50 3.47 9.32
N PRO A 52 -6.53 2.98 10.02
CA PRO A 52 -6.89 1.57 10.00
C PRO A 52 -7.20 1.09 8.57
N LEU A 53 -6.56 0.00 8.17
CA LEU A 53 -6.70 -0.63 6.86
C LEU A 53 -7.34 -2.01 7.03
N TYR A 54 -8.44 -2.26 6.33
CA TYR A 54 -9.16 -3.54 6.38
C TYR A 54 -9.10 -4.24 5.03
N ILE A 55 -8.94 -5.56 5.02
CA ILE A 55 -8.91 -6.37 3.80
C ILE A 55 -9.98 -7.44 3.89
N ALA A 56 -10.97 -7.38 2.99
CA ALA A 56 -11.94 -8.45 2.84
C ALA A 56 -11.22 -9.76 2.49
N ALA A 57 -11.14 -10.66 3.47
CA ALA A 57 -10.38 -11.89 3.36
C ALA A 57 -11.30 -13.08 3.07
N ILE A 58 -11.10 -13.72 1.92
CA ILE A 58 -11.84 -14.93 1.54
C ILE A 58 -10.87 -16.11 1.46
N GLY A 59 -11.03 -17.04 2.41
CA GLY A 59 -10.24 -18.28 2.48
C GLY A 59 -8.96 -18.17 3.33
N PRO A 60 -8.36 -19.32 3.71
CA PRO A 60 -7.35 -19.37 4.78
C PRO A 60 -6.12 -18.50 4.53
N LYS A 61 -5.56 -18.55 3.31
CA LYS A 61 -4.33 -17.79 2.98
C LYS A 61 -4.54 -16.27 2.95
N ASN A 62 -5.72 -15.82 2.55
CA ASN A 62 -6.05 -14.39 2.57
C ASN A 62 -6.25 -13.91 4.00
N LEU A 63 -6.88 -14.73 4.84
CA LEU A 63 -7.10 -14.42 6.25
C LEU A 63 -5.77 -14.35 7.01
N GLU A 64 -4.88 -15.32 6.78
CA GLU A 64 -3.52 -15.33 7.34
C GLU A 64 -2.75 -14.06 6.96
N GLN A 65 -2.67 -13.74 5.65
CA GLN A 65 -2.02 -12.50 5.22
C GLN A 65 -2.66 -11.25 5.82
N THR A 66 -3.99 -11.21 5.92
CA THR A 66 -4.71 -10.06 6.48
C THR A 66 -4.28 -9.79 7.92
N GLY A 67 -4.13 -10.86 8.73
CA GLY A 67 -3.60 -10.74 10.09
C GLY A 67 -2.17 -10.20 10.17
N GLU A 68 -1.38 -10.30 9.10
CA GLU A 68 -0.01 -9.78 9.06
C GLU A 68 0.08 -8.30 8.61
N ILE A 69 -0.79 -7.87 7.68
CA ILE A 69 -0.59 -6.60 6.96
C ILE A 69 -1.71 -5.56 7.18
N ALA A 70 -2.83 -5.97 7.77
CA ALA A 70 -4.02 -5.15 7.95
C ALA A 70 -4.46 -5.11 9.41
N ASP A 71 -5.35 -4.17 9.71
CA ASP A 71 -5.92 -3.93 11.03
C ASP A 71 -7.20 -4.76 11.27
N GLY A 72 -7.70 -5.45 10.24
CA GLY A 72 -8.86 -6.34 10.30
C GLY A 72 -9.28 -6.90 8.95
N ALA A 73 -10.26 -7.82 8.99
CA ALA A 73 -10.86 -8.49 7.84
C ALA A 73 -12.30 -8.02 7.57
#